data_AF-A0A3D8J0S2-F1
#
_entry.id   AF-A0A3D8J0S2-F1
#
_cell.length_a   1.000
_cell.length_b   1.000
_cell.length_c   1.000
_cell.angle_alpha   90.00
_cell.angle_beta   90.00
_cell.angle_gamma   90.00
#
_symmetry.space_group_name_H-M   'P 1'
#
loop_
_entity.id
_entity.type
_entity.pdbx_description
1 polymer ?
#
loop_
_entity_poly.entity_id
_entity_poly.type
_entity_poly.pdbx_seq_one_letter_code
_entity_poly.pdbx_strand_id
1 'polypeptide(L)'
;MNLKSLNKPQKFLLGLFLLGMGGITYLAYQNHILKKNGKFLPKNREQLLRLVKNEYIRLNMIDTSEITDMSNLFHVPITELSTIPLPDEDIRKNREQSAWDRQDFTGIETWDTSKVTNMSRMFQNSHFNQPIENWDVSNVKDMSSMFCDAKRFNQPLDKWDVSNVESMYSMFKNAISFNQPLNNWNVSKVKNMSSMFEAAISFNQPLNNWNVGNVNVNWMFDDAISFNQNLDSWGDKNPFKKNHGKNPDYNP
;
A
#
# COMPACT_ATOMS: atom_id res chain seq x y z
N MET A 1 44.74 -6.43 -0.64
CA MET A 1 44.11 -7.74 -0.90
C MET A 1 44.89 -8.44 -2.01
N ASN A 2 45.33 -9.69 -1.83
CA ASN A 2 46.13 -10.39 -2.84
C ASN A 2 45.21 -10.91 -3.96
N LEU A 3 45.26 -10.30 -5.14
CA LEU A 3 44.41 -10.67 -6.29
C LEU A 3 44.61 -12.12 -6.75
N LYS A 4 45.76 -12.73 -6.47
CA LYS A 4 46.07 -14.10 -6.88
C LYS A 4 45.36 -15.16 -6.04
N SER A 5 44.95 -14.84 -4.80
CA SER A 5 44.23 -15.76 -3.91
C SER A 5 42.72 -15.82 -4.15
N LEU A 6 42.19 -14.97 -5.03
CA LEU A 6 40.77 -14.92 -5.33
C LEU A 6 40.38 -16.03 -6.33
N ASN A 7 39.31 -16.75 -6.02
CA ASN A 7 38.71 -17.69 -6.95
C ASN A 7 38.01 -16.95 -8.10
N LYS A 8 37.66 -17.68 -9.17
CA LYS A 8 37.04 -17.11 -10.39
C LYS A 8 35.80 -16.23 -10.10
N PRO A 9 34.85 -16.63 -9.22
CA PRO A 9 33.74 -15.75 -8.86
C PRO A 9 34.15 -14.52 -8.02
N GLN A 10 35.12 -14.63 -7.12
CA GLN A 10 35.63 -13.48 -6.37
C GLN A 10 36.35 -12.45 -7.25
N LYS A 11 37.06 -12.89 -8.28
CA LYS A 11 37.71 -11.98 -9.26
C LYS A 11 36.67 -11.23 -10.10
N PHE A 12 35.58 -11.90 -10.47
CA PHE A 12 34.45 -11.29 -11.18
C PHE A 12 33.75 -10.23 -10.32
N LEU A 13 33.52 -10.53 -9.03
CA LEU A 13 32.94 -9.60 -8.05
C LEU A 13 33.81 -8.35 -7.85
N LEU A 14 35.13 -8.53 -7.78
CA LEU A 14 36.06 -7.42 -7.63
C LEU A 14 36.10 -6.50 -8.87
N GLY A 15 35.96 -7.08 -10.07
CA GLY A 15 35.86 -6.31 -11.32
C GLY A 15 34.59 -5.46 -11.41
N LEU A 16 33.48 -5.95 -10.86
CA LEU A 16 32.19 -5.23 -10.82
C LEU A 16 32.16 -4.11 -9.78
N PHE A 17 32.87 -4.29 -8.65
CA PHE A 17 33.08 -3.25 -7.65
C PHE A 17 33.88 -2.06 -8.20
N LEU A 18 34.91 -2.33 -9.02
CA LEU A 18 35.75 -1.30 -9.63
C LEU A 18 35.03 -0.48 -10.73
N LEU A 19 33.92 -0.98 -11.27
CA LEU A 19 33.11 -0.28 -12.30
C LEU A 19 31.91 0.49 -11.70
N GLY A 20 31.82 0.63 -10.37
CA GLY A 20 30.69 1.31 -9.73
C GLY A 20 29.35 0.57 -9.83
N MET A 21 29.35 -0.69 -10.30
CA MET A 21 28.16 -1.53 -10.47
C MET A 21 27.96 -2.56 -9.33
N GLY A 22 28.82 -2.55 -8.31
CA GLY A 22 28.95 -3.61 -7.30
C GLY A 22 27.67 -4.01 -6.56
N GLY A 23 26.77 -3.06 -6.27
CA GLY A 23 25.53 -3.34 -5.54
C GLY A 23 24.45 -4.06 -6.37
N ILE A 24 24.33 -3.72 -7.66
CA ILE A 24 23.26 -4.21 -8.55
C ILE A 24 23.53 -5.63 -9.02
N THR A 25 24.80 -5.95 -9.31
CA THR A 25 25.20 -7.29 -9.78
C THR A 25 25.32 -8.32 -8.65
N TYR A 26 25.63 -7.91 -7.42
CA TYR A 26 25.74 -8.83 -6.28
C TYR A 26 24.38 -9.42 -5.87
N LEU A 27 23.31 -8.61 -5.88
CA LEU A 27 21.96 -9.07 -5.53
C LEU A 27 21.31 -9.96 -6.59
N ALA A 28 21.53 -9.66 -7.88
CA ALA A 28 21.08 -10.52 -8.98
C ALA A 28 21.78 -11.90 -8.93
N TYR A 29 23.07 -11.92 -8.57
CA TYR A 29 23.87 -13.14 -8.41
C TYR A 29 23.48 -13.96 -7.17
N GLN A 30 23.21 -13.33 -6.02
CA GLN A 30 22.87 -14.04 -4.78
C GLN A 30 21.43 -14.61 -4.74
N ASN A 31 20.52 -14.15 -5.61
CA ASN A 31 19.09 -14.46 -5.47
C ASN A 31 18.41 -15.07 -6.71
N HIS A 32 19.15 -15.42 -7.77
CA HIS A 32 18.58 -15.95 -9.02
C HIS A 32 17.50 -15.05 -9.66
N ILE A 33 17.53 -13.73 -9.40
CA ILE A 33 16.62 -12.78 -10.04
C ILE A 33 17.20 -12.46 -11.42
N LEU A 34 16.56 -12.97 -12.47
CA LEU A 34 17.00 -12.77 -13.84
C LEU A 34 16.85 -11.29 -14.21
N LYS A 35 17.85 -10.74 -14.88
CA LYS A 35 17.76 -9.45 -15.56
C LYS A 35 17.46 -9.69 -17.02
N LYS A 36 16.30 -9.24 -17.52
CA LYS A 36 15.92 -9.32 -18.94
C LYS A 36 15.54 -7.92 -19.40
N ASN A 37 16.12 -7.49 -20.52
CA ASN A 37 15.90 -6.15 -21.09
C ASN A 37 16.10 -4.99 -20.09
N GLY A 38 17.08 -5.13 -19.19
CA GLY A 38 17.38 -4.08 -18.21
C GLY A 38 16.54 -4.11 -16.93
N LYS A 39 15.46 -4.91 -16.86
CA LYS A 39 14.59 -5.04 -15.69
C LYS A 39 14.89 -6.27 -14.85
N PHE A 40 14.60 -6.21 -13.55
CA PHE A 40 14.60 -7.35 -12.62
C PHE A 40 13.27 -8.09 -12.71
N LEU A 41 13.30 -9.42 -12.76
CA LEU A 41 12.11 -10.27 -12.89
C LEU A 41 11.90 -11.11 -11.63
N PRO A 42 11.32 -10.54 -10.55
CA PRO A 42 10.92 -11.31 -9.39
C PRO A 42 9.81 -12.30 -9.76
N LYS A 43 9.93 -13.54 -9.30
CA LYS A 43 8.95 -14.61 -9.56
C LYS A 43 7.87 -14.74 -8.48
N ASN A 44 8.04 -14.04 -7.36
CA ASN A 44 7.14 -14.09 -6.22
C ASN A 44 7.32 -12.84 -5.34
N ARG A 45 6.40 -12.67 -4.40
CA ARG A 45 6.39 -11.54 -3.44
C ARG A 45 7.72 -11.39 -2.70
N GLU A 46 8.35 -12.47 -2.27
CA GLU A 46 9.59 -12.39 -1.48
C GLU A 46 10.76 -11.82 -2.30
N GLN A 47 10.88 -12.22 -3.57
CA GLN A 47 11.86 -11.62 -4.47
C GLN A 47 11.55 -10.15 -4.74
N LEU A 48 10.27 -9.80 -4.95
CA LEU A 48 9.85 -8.41 -5.12
C LEU A 48 10.15 -7.58 -3.86
N LEU A 49 9.85 -8.11 -2.68
CA LEU A 49 10.08 -7.46 -1.39
C LEU A 49 11.56 -7.10 -1.19
N ARG A 50 12.48 -7.98 -1.60
CA ARG A 50 13.92 -7.69 -1.54
C ARG A 50 14.33 -6.57 -2.49
N LEU A 51 13.74 -6.50 -3.68
CA LEU A 51 14.02 -5.46 -4.66
C LEU A 51 13.49 -4.10 -4.20
N VAL A 52 12.24 -4.04 -3.71
CA VAL A 52 11.65 -2.79 -3.20
C VAL A 52 12.37 -2.31 -1.95
N LYS A 53 12.89 -3.22 -1.12
CA LYS A 53 13.68 -2.86 0.07
C LYS A 53 15.01 -2.19 -0.24
N ASN A 54 15.50 -2.35 -1.47
CA ASN A 54 16.72 -1.69 -1.92
C ASN A 54 16.39 -0.33 -2.56
N GLU A 55 16.72 0.76 -1.86
CA GLU A 55 16.47 2.12 -2.34
C GLU A 55 17.32 2.50 -3.57
N TYR A 56 18.43 1.79 -3.84
CA TYR A 56 19.22 2.00 -5.06
C TYR A 56 18.55 1.42 -6.31
N ILE A 57 17.51 0.61 -6.15
CA ILE A 57 16.70 0.09 -7.26
C ILE A 57 15.50 1.00 -7.45
N ARG A 58 15.43 1.68 -8.60
CA ARG A 58 14.24 2.43 -9.01
C ARG A 58 13.11 1.45 -9.32
N LEU A 59 11.86 1.80 -8.95
CA LEU A 59 10.74 0.88 -9.06
C LEU A 59 10.38 0.54 -10.52
N ASN A 60 10.64 1.44 -11.47
CA ASN A 60 10.47 1.17 -12.90
C ASN A 60 11.49 0.17 -13.49
N MET A 61 12.53 -0.21 -12.74
CA MET A 61 13.48 -1.26 -13.11
C MET A 61 12.99 -2.66 -12.71
N ILE A 62 11.81 -2.78 -12.11
CA ILE A 62 11.25 -4.05 -11.67
C ILE A 62 10.09 -4.41 -12.60
N ASP A 63 10.11 -5.62 -13.14
CA ASP A 63 9.01 -6.18 -13.92
C ASP A 63 8.08 -6.96 -12.98
N THR A 64 6.86 -6.47 -12.80
CA THR A 64 5.87 -7.06 -11.89
C THR A 64 4.84 -7.94 -12.62
N SER A 65 4.98 -8.19 -13.93
CA SER A 65 3.97 -8.87 -14.75
C SER A 65 3.66 -10.31 -14.34
N GLU A 66 4.52 -10.93 -13.53
CA GLU A 66 4.34 -12.29 -13.00
C GLU A 66 3.95 -12.32 -11.51
N ILE A 67 3.79 -11.16 -10.88
CA ILE A 67 3.51 -11.07 -9.45
C ILE A 67 1.99 -11.14 -9.22
N THR A 68 1.60 -12.08 -8.35
CA THR A 68 0.21 -12.27 -7.93
C THR A 68 -0.07 -11.76 -6.51
N ASP A 69 0.96 -11.58 -5.68
CA ASP A 69 0.85 -11.12 -4.30
C ASP A 69 1.77 -9.91 -4.08
N MET A 70 1.18 -8.77 -3.74
CA MET A 70 1.83 -7.50 -3.41
C MET A 70 1.59 -7.09 -1.95
N SER A 71 1.11 -8.01 -1.11
CA SER A 71 0.82 -7.73 0.28
C SER A 71 2.06 -7.26 1.06
N ASN A 72 1.89 -6.28 1.95
CA ASN A 72 2.92 -5.72 2.83
C ASN A 72 4.20 -5.20 2.13
N LEU A 73 4.20 -4.96 0.82
CA LEU A 73 5.43 -4.59 0.10
C LEU A 73 6.06 -3.30 0.60
N PHE A 74 5.26 -2.30 0.97
CA PHE A 74 5.66 -1.00 1.50
C PHE A 74 5.07 -0.74 2.89
N HIS A 75 4.73 -1.81 3.63
CA HIS A 75 4.25 -1.71 5.00
C HIS A 75 5.37 -1.24 5.94
N VAL A 76 5.07 -0.25 6.77
CA VAL A 76 5.97 0.21 7.85
C VAL A 76 5.46 -0.33 9.19
N PRO A 77 6.22 -1.22 9.87
CA PRO A 77 5.86 -1.67 11.21
C PRO A 77 5.82 -0.51 12.19
N ILE A 78 4.74 -0.41 12.98
CA ILE A 78 4.69 0.49 14.13
C ILE A 78 5.55 -0.13 15.21
N THR A 79 6.81 0.30 15.31
CA THR A 79 7.63 -0.02 16.49
C THR A 79 7.23 0.92 17.62
N GLU A 80 7.15 0.40 18.86
CA GLU A 80 6.60 1.05 20.06
C GLU A 80 7.17 2.45 20.39
N LEU A 81 8.27 2.85 19.76
CA LEU A 81 8.90 4.17 19.90
C LEU A 81 8.19 5.31 19.12
N SER A 82 7.17 5.02 18.31
CA SER A 82 6.50 6.02 17.45
C SER A 82 5.33 6.78 18.09
N THR A 83 4.89 6.39 19.29
CA THR A 83 3.79 7.04 20.03
C THR A 83 4.25 8.10 21.03
N ILE A 84 5.56 8.31 21.18
CA ILE A 84 6.11 9.35 22.04
C ILE A 84 6.27 10.63 21.20
N PRO A 85 5.57 11.75 21.50
CA PRO A 85 5.89 13.04 20.92
C PRO A 85 7.25 13.46 21.46
N LEU A 86 8.31 13.29 20.68
CA LEU A 86 9.66 13.61 21.13
C LEU A 86 10.09 14.99 20.61
N PRO A 87 10.58 15.87 21.50
CA PRO A 87 11.24 17.09 21.10
C PRO A 87 12.62 16.76 20.50
N ASP A 88 13.01 17.60 19.56
CA ASP A 88 14.34 17.72 18.95
C ASP A 88 14.70 16.85 17.73
N GLU A 89 15.31 17.56 16.78
CA GLU A 89 15.74 17.16 15.44
C GLU A 89 16.75 15.99 15.43
N ASP A 90 17.39 15.71 16.57
CA ASP A 90 18.56 14.84 16.68
C ASP A 90 18.23 13.33 16.78
N ILE A 91 16.97 12.95 17.00
CA ILE A 91 16.57 11.53 17.11
C ILE A 91 16.41 10.85 15.74
N ARG A 92 16.31 11.63 14.63
CA ARG A 92 16.21 11.07 13.27
C ARG A 92 17.36 10.12 12.91
N LYS A 93 18.54 10.28 13.53
CA LYS A 93 19.71 9.42 13.29
C LYS A 93 19.64 8.04 13.97
N ASN A 94 18.78 7.84 14.97
CA ASN A 94 18.66 6.55 15.68
C ASN A 94 17.53 5.63 15.16
N ARG A 95 16.84 6.02 14.07
CA ARG A 95 15.81 5.17 13.40
C ARG A 95 16.38 4.05 12.53
N GLU A 96 17.70 3.94 12.40
CA GLU A 96 18.35 3.08 11.40
C GLU A 96 18.22 1.56 11.64
N GLN A 97 17.60 1.09 12.74
CA GLN A 97 17.56 -0.36 13.03
C GLN A 97 16.17 -1.03 13.05
N SER A 98 15.03 -0.33 13.10
CA SER A 98 13.76 -1.01 13.47
C SER A 98 12.65 -1.12 12.44
N ALA A 99 12.66 -0.40 11.31
CA ALA A 99 11.68 -0.60 10.23
C ALA A 99 12.19 -0.02 8.92
N TRP A 100 12.17 -0.79 7.84
CA TRP A 100 12.39 -0.26 6.50
C TRP A 100 11.19 0.60 6.07
N ASP A 101 11.45 1.82 5.62
CA ASP A 101 10.45 2.80 5.15
C ASP A 101 10.97 3.51 3.89
N ARG A 102 10.52 3.07 2.71
CA ARG A 102 11.01 3.56 1.42
C ARG A 102 10.51 4.97 1.12
N GLN A 103 11.44 5.91 0.95
CA GLN A 103 11.11 7.31 0.70
C GLN A 103 10.72 7.63 -0.75
N ASP A 104 11.34 6.96 -1.73
CA ASP A 104 11.15 7.23 -3.16
C ASP A 104 10.31 6.16 -3.86
N PHE A 105 9.12 6.54 -4.30
CA PHE A 105 8.19 5.68 -5.04
C PHE A 105 8.19 5.91 -6.55
N THR A 106 9.11 6.73 -7.08
CA THR A 106 9.17 7.05 -8.51
C THR A 106 9.28 5.79 -9.36
N GLY A 107 8.42 5.66 -10.37
CA GLY A 107 8.36 4.53 -11.28
C GLY A 107 7.35 3.45 -10.89
N ILE A 108 6.70 3.56 -9.72
CA ILE A 108 5.67 2.62 -9.28
C ILE A 108 4.43 2.65 -10.20
N GLU A 109 4.16 3.79 -10.82
CA GLU A 109 3.08 3.98 -11.79
C GLU A 109 3.25 3.12 -13.06
N THR A 110 4.45 2.59 -13.29
CA THR A 110 4.79 1.74 -14.45
C THR A 110 4.61 0.25 -14.20
N TRP A 111 4.22 -0.14 -12.99
CA TRP A 111 4.03 -1.55 -12.63
C TRP A 111 2.82 -2.15 -13.34
N ASP A 112 3.01 -3.38 -13.84
CA ASP A 112 1.93 -4.23 -14.30
C ASP A 112 1.34 -4.95 -13.08
N THR A 113 0.08 -4.66 -12.77
CA THR A 113 -0.67 -5.25 -11.66
C THR A 113 -1.76 -6.22 -12.12
N SER A 114 -1.85 -6.49 -13.43
CA SER A 114 -2.96 -7.24 -14.04
C SER A 114 -3.13 -8.66 -13.50
N LYS A 115 -2.08 -9.29 -12.97
CA LYS A 115 -2.15 -10.63 -12.35
C LYS A 115 -2.30 -10.61 -10.82
N VAL A 116 -2.27 -9.44 -10.18
CA VAL A 116 -2.27 -9.32 -8.73
C VAL A 116 -3.65 -9.69 -8.17
N THR A 117 -3.67 -10.58 -7.19
CA THR A 117 -4.88 -11.01 -6.48
C THR A 117 -4.90 -10.53 -5.02
N ASN A 118 -3.76 -10.15 -4.45
CA ASN A 118 -3.63 -9.69 -3.06
C ASN A 118 -2.79 -8.41 -2.97
N MET A 119 -3.38 -7.33 -2.47
CA MET A 119 -2.73 -6.05 -2.18
C MET A 119 -2.85 -5.65 -0.70
N SER A 120 -3.21 -6.59 0.17
CA SER A 120 -3.44 -6.32 1.59
C SER A 120 -2.22 -5.67 2.26
N ARG A 121 -2.45 -4.59 3.02
CA ARG A 121 -1.42 -3.83 3.74
C ARG A 121 -0.28 -3.29 2.88
N MET A 122 -0.42 -3.24 1.55
CA MET A 122 0.69 -2.88 0.65
C MET A 122 1.35 -1.55 1.01
N PHE A 123 0.58 -0.54 1.42
CA PHE A 123 1.05 0.80 1.80
C PHE A 123 0.70 1.17 3.25
N GLN A 124 0.43 0.18 4.10
CA GLN A 124 0.04 0.43 5.49
C GLN A 124 1.14 1.19 6.25
N ASN A 125 0.77 2.27 6.96
CA ASN A 125 1.67 3.19 7.68
C ASN A 125 2.72 3.90 6.80
N SER A 126 2.64 3.79 5.48
CA SER A 126 3.60 4.43 4.59
C SER A 126 3.28 5.91 4.36
N HIS A 127 4.26 6.69 3.91
CA HIS A 127 4.03 8.06 3.43
C HIS A 127 3.70 8.10 1.92
N PHE A 128 3.18 7.00 1.37
CA PHE A 128 2.86 6.86 -0.05
C PHE A 128 1.80 7.87 -0.53
N ASN A 129 2.04 8.49 -1.69
CA ASN A 129 1.10 9.41 -2.34
C ASN A 129 1.40 9.57 -3.85
N GLN A 130 1.79 8.51 -4.55
CA GLN A 130 2.06 8.55 -5.99
C GLN A 130 0.83 8.12 -6.80
N PRO A 131 0.65 8.64 -8.03
CA PRO A 131 -0.49 8.28 -8.87
C PRO A 131 -0.45 6.80 -9.27
N ILE A 132 -1.54 6.08 -8.97
CA ILE A 132 -1.73 4.65 -9.28
C ILE A 132 -3.09 4.37 -9.92
N GLU A 133 -3.76 5.42 -10.41
CA GLU A 133 -5.06 5.33 -11.09
C GLU A 133 -5.02 4.36 -12.30
N ASN A 134 -3.86 4.25 -12.97
CA ASN A 134 -3.66 3.40 -14.14
C ASN A 134 -3.42 1.91 -13.83
N TRP A 135 -3.34 1.53 -12.56
CA TRP A 135 -3.17 0.12 -12.20
C TRP A 135 -4.40 -0.71 -12.56
N ASP A 136 -4.18 -1.86 -13.17
CA ASP A 136 -5.22 -2.86 -13.37
C ASP A 136 -5.40 -3.66 -12.07
N VAL A 137 -6.47 -3.38 -11.35
CA VAL A 137 -6.85 -4.07 -10.11
C VAL A 137 -8.01 -5.05 -10.30
N SER A 138 -8.39 -5.34 -11.54
CA SER A 138 -9.59 -6.13 -11.86
C SER A 138 -9.50 -7.58 -11.35
N ASN A 139 -8.29 -8.11 -11.09
CA ASN A 139 -8.08 -9.45 -10.52
C ASN A 139 -7.88 -9.47 -9.00
N VAL A 140 -7.84 -8.31 -8.35
CA VAL A 140 -7.57 -8.20 -6.91
C VAL A 140 -8.78 -8.67 -6.12
N LYS A 141 -8.53 -9.56 -5.15
CA LYS A 141 -9.53 -10.08 -4.22
C LYS A 141 -9.42 -9.48 -2.82
N ASP A 142 -8.22 -9.13 -2.40
CA ASP A 142 -7.97 -8.59 -1.05
C ASP A 142 -7.21 -7.27 -1.10
N MET A 143 -7.87 -6.20 -0.63
CA MET A 143 -7.32 -4.85 -0.45
C MET A 143 -7.32 -4.44 1.03
N SER A 144 -7.44 -5.40 1.95
CA SER A 144 -7.54 -5.13 3.39
C SER A 144 -6.36 -4.29 3.87
N SER A 145 -6.66 -3.17 4.52
CA SER A 145 -5.68 -2.24 5.09
C SER A 145 -4.65 -1.68 4.10
N MET A 146 -4.91 -1.71 2.79
CA MET A 146 -3.93 -1.31 1.76
C MET A 146 -3.34 0.08 2.03
N PHE A 147 -4.17 1.05 2.44
CA PHE A 147 -3.78 2.42 2.77
C PHE A 147 -4.07 2.79 4.24
N CYS A 148 -4.20 1.78 5.12
CA CYS A 148 -4.39 2.02 6.55
C CYS A 148 -3.23 2.84 7.10
N ASP A 149 -3.52 3.94 7.81
CA ASP A 149 -2.55 4.89 8.34
C ASP A 149 -1.64 5.55 7.29
N ALA A 150 -1.95 5.44 6.00
CA ALA A 150 -1.27 6.18 4.93
C ALA A 150 -1.75 7.64 4.92
N LYS A 151 -1.41 8.39 5.97
CA LYS A 151 -1.99 9.70 6.31
C LYS A 151 -1.93 10.75 5.19
N ARG A 152 -0.95 10.63 4.27
CA ARG A 152 -0.71 11.56 3.15
C ARG A 152 -1.40 11.14 1.85
N PHE A 153 -1.92 9.92 1.77
CA PHE A 153 -2.48 9.38 0.53
C PHE A 153 -3.76 10.11 0.14
N ASN A 154 -3.79 10.68 -1.08
CA ASN A 154 -4.95 11.37 -1.64
C ASN A 154 -4.92 11.37 -3.18
N GLN A 155 -4.68 10.20 -3.79
CA GLN A 155 -4.59 10.04 -5.24
C GLN A 155 -5.89 9.46 -5.81
N PRO A 156 -6.29 9.83 -7.04
CA PRO A 156 -7.53 9.33 -7.66
C PRO A 156 -7.49 7.81 -7.85
N LEU A 157 -8.64 7.17 -7.64
CA LEU A 157 -8.86 5.72 -7.76
C LEU A 157 -10.20 5.38 -8.44
N ASP A 158 -10.90 6.37 -8.99
CA ASP A 158 -12.25 6.21 -9.55
C ASP A 158 -12.30 5.30 -10.78
N LYS A 159 -11.16 5.13 -11.48
CA LYS A 159 -11.01 4.22 -12.63
C LYS A 159 -10.75 2.76 -12.26
N TRP A 160 -10.51 2.45 -10.99
CA TRP A 160 -10.26 1.07 -10.57
C TRP A 160 -11.51 0.20 -10.71
N ASP A 161 -11.38 -0.92 -11.40
CA ASP A 161 -12.39 -1.99 -11.40
C ASP A 161 -12.21 -2.87 -10.16
N VAL A 162 -12.99 -2.58 -9.12
CA VAL A 162 -12.99 -3.34 -7.85
C VAL A 162 -14.04 -4.45 -7.81
N SER A 163 -14.66 -4.82 -8.94
CA SER A 163 -15.80 -5.74 -8.98
C SER A 163 -15.49 -7.18 -8.55
N ASN A 164 -14.20 -7.54 -8.43
CA ASN A 164 -13.74 -8.84 -7.93
C ASN A 164 -13.21 -8.80 -6.49
N VAL A 165 -13.15 -7.63 -5.87
CA VAL A 165 -12.66 -7.50 -4.50
C VAL A 165 -13.65 -8.13 -3.52
N GLU A 166 -13.14 -8.96 -2.61
CA GLU A 166 -13.90 -9.63 -1.56
C GLU A 166 -13.71 -8.96 -0.19
N SER A 167 -12.57 -8.29 0.05
CA SER A 167 -12.30 -7.58 1.32
C SER A 167 -11.62 -6.22 1.09
N MET A 168 -12.19 -5.18 1.71
CA MET A 168 -11.63 -3.83 1.86
C MET A 168 -11.55 -3.43 3.33
N TYR A 169 -11.45 -4.41 4.23
CA TYR A 169 -11.35 -4.21 5.68
C TYR A 169 -10.31 -3.12 6.01
N SER A 170 -10.72 -2.05 6.70
CA SER A 170 -9.83 -0.95 7.11
C SER A 170 -8.98 -0.33 5.99
N MET A 171 -9.38 -0.40 4.72
CA MET A 171 -8.55 -0.01 3.57
C MET A 171 -8.00 1.42 3.67
N PHE A 172 -8.82 2.37 4.15
CA PHE A 172 -8.49 3.79 4.34
C PHE A 172 -8.59 4.24 5.79
N LYS A 173 -8.55 3.31 6.76
CA LYS A 173 -8.55 3.64 8.19
C LYS A 173 -7.38 4.59 8.48
N ASN A 174 -7.62 5.70 9.18
CA ASN A 174 -6.62 6.75 9.47
C ASN A 174 -5.93 7.36 8.23
N ALA A 175 -6.49 7.22 7.01
CA ALA A 175 -6.01 7.92 5.82
C ALA A 175 -6.50 9.38 5.85
N ILE A 176 -5.96 10.17 6.77
CA ILE A 176 -6.45 11.50 7.17
C ILE A 176 -6.72 12.44 5.98
N SER A 177 -5.86 12.42 4.95
CA SER A 177 -5.95 13.31 3.79
C SER A 177 -6.84 12.79 2.65
N PHE A 178 -7.30 11.53 2.72
CA PHE A 178 -7.97 10.88 1.59
C PHE A 178 -9.39 11.45 1.39
N ASN A 179 -9.65 12.01 0.21
CA ASN A 179 -10.95 12.59 -0.15
C ASN A 179 -11.21 12.49 -1.66
N GLN A 180 -11.11 11.28 -2.23
CA GLN A 180 -11.26 11.03 -3.67
C GLN A 180 -12.58 10.32 -3.97
N PRO A 181 -13.22 10.58 -5.13
CA PRO A 181 -14.51 10.01 -5.47
C PRO A 181 -14.42 8.49 -5.65
N LEU A 182 -15.33 7.76 -5.01
CA LEU A 182 -15.41 6.28 -5.08
C LEU A 182 -16.81 5.76 -5.46
N ASN A 183 -17.76 6.65 -5.76
CA ASN A 183 -19.17 6.29 -5.96
C ASN A 183 -19.40 5.37 -7.18
N ASN A 184 -18.43 5.28 -8.11
CA ASN A 184 -18.50 4.42 -9.29
C ASN A 184 -18.04 2.97 -9.04
N TRP A 185 -17.46 2.70 -7.86
CA TRP A 185 -17.00 1.36 -7.52
C TRP A 185 -18.15 0.36 -7.39
N ASN A 186 -18.02 -0.79 -8.07
CA ASN A 186 -18.93 -1.91 -7.89
C ASN A 186 -18.49 -2.78 -6.71
N VAL A 187 -19.08 -2.53 -5.53
CA VAL A 187 -18.75 -3.26 -4.29
C VAL A 187 -19.61 -4.50 -4.04
N SER A 188 -20.37 -4.98 -5.03
CA SER A 188 -21.37 -6.06 -4.84
C SER A 188 -20.80 -7.40 -4.41
N LYS A 189 -19.50 -7.67 -4.67
CA LYS A 189 -18.81 -8.88 -4.21
C LYS A 189 -18.05 -8.72 -2.89
N VAL A 190 -17.92 -7.50 -2.39
CA VAL A 190 -17.19 -7.23 -1.15
C VAL A 190 -17.99 -7.81 0.01
N LYS A 191 -17.34 -8.58 0.88
CA LYS A 191 -17.96 -9.18 2.07
C LYS A 191 -17.69 -8.34 3.31
N ASN A 192 -16.51 -7.69 3.36
CA ASN A 192 -16.06 -6.93 4.51
C ASN A 192 -15.49 -5.57 4.12
N MET A 193 -16.13 -4.51 4.62
CA MET A 193 -15.66 -3.13 4.60
C MET A 193 -15.70 -2.50 6.01
N SER A 194 -15.67 -3.31 7.07
CA SER A 194 -15.67 -2.76 8.43
C SER A 194 -14.45 -1.87 8.63
N SER A 195 -14.64 -0.76 9.34
CA SER A 195 -13.61 0.26 9.59
C SER A 195 -12.96 0.88 8.33
N MET A 196 -13.54 0.72 7.13
CA MET A 196 -12.88 1.13 5.88
C MET A 196 -12.45 2.61 5.87
N PHE A 197 -13.25 3.51 6.44
CA PHE A 197 -12.97 4.95 6.54
C PHE A 197 -12.89 5.42 8.01
N GLU A 198 -12.66 4.50 8.95
CA GLU A 198 -12.53 4.86 10.38
C GLU A 198 -11.41 5.90 10.53
N ALA A 199 -11.70 7.04 11.17
CA ALA A 199 -10.79 8.18 11.33
C ALA A 199 -10.18 8.73 10.02
N ALA A 200 -10.83 8.52 8.87
CA ALA A 200 -10.50 9.19 7.61
C ALA A 200 -11.05 10.62 7.61
N ILE A 201 -10.41 11.48 8.40
CA ILE A 201 -10.89 12.82 8.78
C ILE A 201 -11.42 13.66 7.61
N SER A 202 -10.74 13.67 6.46
CA SER A 202 -11.11 14.53 5.31
C SER A 202 -12.14 13.90 4.36
N PHE A 203 -12.47 12.62 4.52
CA PHE A 203 -13.29 11.91 3.54
C PHE A 203 -14.75 12.38 3.58
N ASN A 204 -15.23 12.95 2.47
CA ASN A 204 -16.61 13.41 2.36
C ASN A 204 -17.16 13.26 0.92
N GLN A 205 -17.02 12.05 0.36
CA GLN A 205 -17.45 11.75 -1.01
C GLN A 205 -18.71 10.88 -1.03
N PRO A 206 -19.61 11.08 -2.01
CA PRO A 206 -20.84 10.30 -2.08
C PRO A 206 -20.55 8.81 -2.29
N LEU A 207 -21.33 7.96 -1.62
CA LEU A 207 -21.26 6.49 -1.70
C LEU A 207 -22.65 5.86 -1.87
N ASN A 208 -23.64 6.67 -2.24
CA ASN A 208 -25.04 6.28 -2.34
C ASN A 208 -25.32 5.23 -3.44
N ASN A 209 -24.40 5.04 -4.39
CA ASN A 209 -24.52 4.03 -5.44
C ASN A 209 -24.06 2.63 -5.01
N TRP A 210 -23.40 2.52 -3.85
CA TRP A 210 -22.88 1.24 -3.38
C TRP A 210 -24.01 0.30 -2.92
N ASN A 211 -23.97 -0.95 -3.41
CA ASN A 211 -24.85 -2.01 -2.90
C ASN A 211 -24.20 -2.70 -1.69
N VAL A 212 -24.61 -2.32 -0.49
CA VAL A 212 -24.03 -2.81 0.78
C VAL A 212 -24.88 -3.86 1.51
N GLY A 213 -25.96 -4.35 0.90
CA GLY A 213 -26.97 -5.18 1.59
C GLY A 213 -26.40 -6.40 2.34
N ASN A 214 -25.40 -7.06 1.75
CA ASN A 214 -24.73 -8.24 2.33
C ASN A 214 -23.33 -7.96 2.88
N VAL A 215 -22.96 -6.69 3.02
CA VAL A 215 -21.59 -6.29 3.39
C VAL A 215 -21.52 -5.99 4.88
N ASN A 216 -20.43 -6.40 5.53
CA ASN A 216 -20.09 -5.90 6.87
C ASN A 216 -19.52 -4.48 6.75
N VAL A 217 -20.24 -3.48 7.27
CA VAL A 217 -19.86 -2.05 7.27
C VAL A 217 -19.72 -1.48 8.68
N ASN A 218 -19.54 -2.34 9.69
CA ASN A 218 -19.40 -1.92 11.08
C ASN A 218 -18.24 -0.94 11.24
N TRP A 219 -18.46 0.13 12.02
CA TRP A 219 -17.44 1.16 12.32
C TRP A 219 -16.85 1.86 11.09
N MET A 220 -17.48 1.74 9.91
CA MET A 220 -16.91 2.24 8.65
C MET A 220 -16.58 3.73 8.71
N PHE A 221 -17.38 4.54 9.39
CA PHE A 221 -17.21 6.00 9.50
C PHE A 221 -16.99 6.47 10.95
N ASP A 222 -16.61 5.57 11.86
CA ASP A 222 -16.28 5.97 13.22
C ASP A 222 -15.11 6.97 13.20
N ASP A 223 -15.21 8.08 13.92
CA ASP A 223 -14.27 9.22 13.88
C ASP A 223 -14.01 9.85 12.48
N ALA A 224 -14.80 9.54 11.45
CA ALA A 224 -14.72 10.20 10.14
C ALA A 224 -15.44 11.56 10.17
N ILE A 225 -14.82 12.54 10.83
CA ILE A 225 -15.49 13.79 11.25
C ILE A 225 -16.07 14.65 10.11
N SER A 226 -15.52 14.60 8.89
CA SER A 226 -16.04 15.39 7.77
C SER A 226 -17.18 14.72 6.99
N PHE A 227 -17.45 13.44 7.25
CA PHE A 227 -18.38 12.66 6.42
C PHE A 227 -19.84 13.01 6.73
N ASN A 228 -20.52 13.64 5.77
CA ASN A 228 -21.91 14.08 5.92
C ASN A 228 -22.81 13.74 4.73
N GLN A 229 -22.44 12.71 3.96
CA GLN A 229 -23.14 12.33 2.72
C GLN A 229 -24.44 11.54 2.99
N ASN A 230 -25.41 11.69 2.09
CA ASN A 230 -26.65 10.92 2.15
C ASN A 230 -26.39 9.44 1.82
N LEU A 231 -26.78 8.55 2.74
CA LEU A 231 -26.70 7.08 2.60
C LEU A 231 -28.07 6.40 2.72
N ASP A 232 -29.16 7.05 2.33
CA ASP A 232 -30.52 6.51 2.47
C ASP A 232 -30.70 5.19 1.72
N SER A 233 -30.04 5.04 0.57
CA SER A 233 -30.02 3.83 -0.24
C SER A 233 -29.45 2.60 0.47
N TRP A 234 -28.71 2.79 1.57
CA TRP A 234 -28.12 1.69 2.34
C TRP A 234 -29.12 1.01 3.28
N GLY A 235 -30.33 1.54 3.45
CA GLY A 235 -31.37 0.93 4.30
C GLY A 235 -30.87 0.66 5.72
N ASP A 236 -30.99 -0.58 6.20
CA ASP A 236 -30.58 -1.00 7.55
C ASP A 236 -29.05 -0.99 7.77
N LYS A 237 -28.27 -0.82 6.70
CA LYS A 237 -26.81 -0.67 6.75
C LYS A 237 -26.40 0.79 6.88
N ASN A 238 -27.32 1.75 6.76
CA ASN A 238 -27.03 3.16 7.00
C ASN A 238 -26.66 3.36 8.47
N PRO A 239 -25.41 3.76 8.78
CA PRO A 239 -24.94 3.90 10.16
C PRO A 239 -25.62 5.06 10.91
N PHE A 240 -26.22 6.02 10.22
CA PHE A 240 -26.92 7.17 10.81
C PHE A 240 -28.39 6.91 11.11
N LYS A 241 -28.97 5.83 10.56
CA LYS A 241 -30.36 5.43 10.85
C LYS A 241 -30.48 4.63 12.14
N LYS A 242 -29.43 3.93 12.55
CA LYS A 242 -29.42 3.17 13.80
C LYS A 242 -28.89 4.06 14.92
N ASN A 243 -29.76 4.36 15.89
CA ASN A 243 -29.38 4.86 17.22
C ASN A 243 -28.59 3.79 18.00
N HIS A 244 -27.48 3.29 17.48
CA HIS A 244 -26.49 2.60 18.30
C HIS A 244 -25.60 3.66 18.90
N GLY A 245 -26.00 4.15 20.08
CA GLY A 245 -25.18 5.00 20.93
C GLY A 245 -24.43 6.08 20.16
N LYS A 246 -25.12 7.18 19.81
CA LYS A 246 -24.39 8.42 19.59
C LYS A 246 -23.39 8.55 20.74
N ASN A 247 -22.11 8.63 20.43
CA ASN A 247 -21.26 9.41 21.31
C ASN A 247 -21.95 10.78 21.40
N PRO A 248 -22.40 11.22 22.60
CA PRO A 248 -23.12 12.48 22.75
C PRO A 248 -22.34 13.69 22.19
N ASP A 249 -21.05 13.52 21.90
CA ASP A 249 -20.17 14.54 21.32
C ASP A 249 -20.16 14.59 19.78
N TYR A 250 -20.88 13.70 19.08
CA TYR A 250 -21.00 13.75 17.62
C TYR A 250 -22.21 14.61 17.20
N ASN A 251 -21.95 15.88 16.88
CA ASN A 251 -22.90 16.78 16.24
C ASN A 251 -22.39 17.14 14.82
N PRO A 252 -23.16 16.88 13.75
CA PRO A 252 -22.77 17.23 12.38
C PRO A 252 -22.58 18.74 12.16
#